data_AF-A0A5M8S278-F1
#
_entry.id   AF-A0A5M8S278-F1
#
_cell.length_a   1.000
_cell.length_b   1.000
_cell.length_c   1.000
_cell.angle_alpha   90.00
_cell.angle_beta   90.00
_cell.angle_gamma   90.00
#
_symmetry.space_group_name_H-M   'P 1'
#
loop_
_entity.id
_entity.type
_entity.pdbx_description
1 polymer ?
#
loop_
_entity_poly.entity_id
_entity_poly.type
_entity_poly.pdbx_seq_one_letter_code
_entity_poly.pdbx_strand_id
1 'polypeptide(L)'
;MIDDGNALERELRRKAYQEDIHSLQHYVRDLNSAIAELRQESSCILKAHQMYINGWRGQARKMYDALLDDLDRAESRVYDKLRIIKQQAAEEIERLQMEAEKLI
;
A
#
# COMPACT_ATOMS: atom_id res chain seq x y z
N MET A 1 -9.96 -44.92 -15.60
CA MET A 1 -8.88 -44.58 -14.64
C MET A 1 -7.91 -43.56 -15.28
N ILE A 2 -8.45 -42.46 -15.84
CA ILE A 2 -7.69 -41.42 -16.57
C ILE A 2 -8.11 -40.00 -16.11
N ASP A 3 -8.75 -39.86 -14.93
CA ASP A 3 -9.24 -38.55 -14.46
C ASP A 3 -8.52 -38.04 -13.20
N ASP A 4 -7.88 -38.93 -12.44
CA ASP A 4 -7.23 -38.57 -11.17
C ASP A 4 -5.99 -37.68 -11.35
N GLY A 5 -5.27 -37.82 -12.46
CA GLY A 5 -4.11 -36.96 -12.79
C GLY A 5 -4.51 -35.52 -13.11
N ASN A 6 -5.63 -35.34 -13.82
CA ASN A 6 -6.19 -34.00 -14.12
C ASN A 6 -6.81 -33.37 -12.87
N ALA A 7 -7.45 -34.16 -12.01
CA ALA A 7 -8.00 -33.66 -10.74
C ALA A 7 -6.90 -33.16 -9.80
N LEU A 8 -5.81 -33.92 -9.64
CA LEU A 8 -4.68 -33.52 -8.80
C LEU A 8 -3.98 -32.26 -9.34
N GLU A 9 -3.80 -32.15 -10.67
CA GLU A 9 -3.19 -30.96 -11.27
C GLU A 9 -4.06 -29.70 -11.10
N ARG A 10 -5.39 -29.83 -11.25
CA ARG A 10 -6.33 -28.72 -10.99
C ARG A 10 -6.29 -28.29 -9.52
N GLU A 11 -6.21 -29.24 -8.60
CA GLU A 11 -6.13 -28.95 -7.16
C GLU A 11 -4.82 -28.22 -6.81
N LEU A 12 -3.68 -28.69 -7.33
CA LEU A 12 -2.39 -28.04 -7.11
C LEU A 12 -2.36 -26.60 -7.66
N ARG A 13 -2.91 -26.38 -8.86
CA ARG A 13 -3.01 -25.03 -9.45
C ARG A 13 -3.92 -24.12 -8.64
N ARG A 14 -5.06 -24.63 -8.17
CA ARG A 14 -5.97 -23.87 -7.31
C ARG A 14 -5.31 -23.46 -6.00
N LYS A 15 -4.55 -24.37 -5.40
CA LYS A 15 -3.79 -24.09 -4.18
C LYS A 15 -2.74 -23.00 -4.41
N ALA A 16 -2.01 -23.05 -5.52
CA ALA A 16 -1.05 -22.00 -5.89
C ALA A 16 -1.73 -20.62 -6.01
N TYR A 17 -2.88 -20.52 -6.69
CA TYR A 17 -3.64 -19.26 -6.75
C TYR A 17 -4.10 -18.77 -5.38
N GLN A 18 -4.50 -19.67 -4.47
CA GLN A 18 -4.88 -19.30 -3.11
C GLN A 18 -3.69 -18.77 -2.29
N GLU A 19 -2.50 -19.37 -2.45
CA GLU A 19 -1.27 -18.91 -1.82
C GLU A 19 -0.85 -17.52 -2.32
N ASP A 20 -0.98 -17.28 -3.64
CA ASP A 20 -0.71 -15.97 -4.25
C ASP A 20 -1.70 -14.90 -3.76
N ILE A 21 -3.00 -15.21 -3.72
CA ILE A 21 -4.03 -14.33 -3.17
C ILE A 21 -3.71 -13.97 -1.72
N HIS A 22 -3.36 -14.97 -0.90
CA HIS A 22 -3.04 -14.74 0.51
C HIS A 22 -1.83 -13.83 0.67
N SER A 23 -0.81 -14.02 -0.16
CA SER A 23 0.40 -13.18 -0.17
C SER A 23 0.08 -11.73 -0.55
N LEU A 24 -0.75 -11.51 -1.57
CA LEU A 24 -1.20 -10.17 -1.97
C LEU A 24 -2.03 -9.49 -0.88
N GLN A 25 -2.91 -10.22 -0.21
CA GLN A 25 -3.69 -9.69 0.92
C GLN A 25 -2.80 -9.28 2.10
N HIS A 26 -1.77 -10.07 2.39
CA HIS A 26 -0.77 -9.74 3.40
C HIS A 26 0.01 -8.49 3.02
N TYR A 27 0.48 -8.41 1.78
CA TYR A 27 1.19 -7.23 1.28
C TYR A 27 0.33 -5.95 1.38
N VAL A 28 -0.95 -6.00 1.00
CA VAL A 28 -1.87 -4.86 1.14
C VAL A 28 -2.06 -4.45 2.60
N ARG A 29 -2.08 -5.41 3.54
CA ARG A 29 -2.17 -5.13 4.98
C ARG A 29 -0.93 -4.42 5.50
N ASP A 30 0.26 -4.84 5.06
CA ASP A 30 1.52 -4.21 5.44
C ASP A 30 1.60 -2.78 4.89
N LEU A 31 1.17 -2.57 3.64
CA LEU A 31 1.05 -1.24 3.06
C LEU A 31 0.08 -0.34 3.83
N ASN A 32 -1.05 -0.88 4.31
CA ASN A 32 -1.99 -0.13 5.14
C ASN A 32 -1.36 0.31 6.47
N SER A 33 -0.52 -0.53 7.06
CA SER A 33 0.17 -0.23 8.31
C SER A 33 1.22 0.86 8.11
N ALA A 34 2.06 0.74 7.07
CA ALA A 34 3.05 1.77 6.72
C ALA A 34 2.40 3.13 6.41
N ILE A 35 1.23 3.14 5.77
CA ILE A 35 0.44 4.36 5.55
C ILE A 35 -0.03 5.00 6.85
N ALA A 36 -0.49 4.19 7.80
CA ALA A 36 -0.95 4.69 9.08
C ALA A 36 0.20 5.34 9.87
N GLU A 37 1.39 4.74 9.83
CA GLU A 37 2.61 5.30 10.42
C GLU A 37 3.00 6.62 9.76
N LEU A 38 3.04 6.68 8.42
CA LEU A 38 3.33 7.92 7.69
C LEU A 38 2.37 9.06 8.08
N ARG A 39 1.06 8.77 8.15
CA ARG A 39 0.04 9.74 8.60
C ARG A 39 0.31 10.26 10.00
N GLN A 40 0.69 9.37 10.89
CA GLN A 40 0.99 9.71 12.28
C GLN A 40 2.23 10.62 12.34
N GLU A 41 3.30 10.28 11.62
CA GLU A 41 4.52 11.08 11.57
C GLU A 41 4.28 12.47 10.97
N SER A 42 3.57 12.57 9.85
CA SER A 42 3.18 13.86 9.27
C SER A 42 2.36 14.72 10.24
N SER A 43 1.44 14.10 10.99
CA SER A 43 0.69 14.81 12.04
C SER A 43 1.60 15.34 13.15
N CYS A 44 2.60 14.56 13.57
CA CYS A 44 3.58 14.99 14.57
C CYS A 44 4.43 16.17 14.08
N ILE A 45 4.87 16.17 12.82
CA ILE A 45 5.62 17.27 12.20
C ILE A 45 4.77 18.54 12.18
N LEU A 46 3.51 18.45 11.75
CA LEU A 46 2.60 19.59 11.70
C LEU A 46 2.34 20.18 13.10
N LYS A 47 2.16 19.34 14.12
CA LYS A 47 2.02 19.79 15.51
C LYS A 47 3.28 20.51 15.99
N ALA A 48 4.46 19.96 15.72
CA ALA A 48 5.72 20.60 16.07
C ALA A 48 5.86 21.98 15.38
N HIS A 49 5.51 22.07 14.09
CA HIS A 49 5.48 23.34 13.38
C HIS A 49 4.57 24.36 14.07
N GLN A 50 3.33 24.00 14.39
CA GLN A 50 2.37 24.88 15.06
C GLN A 50 2.87 25.36 16.43
N MET A 51 3.59 24.51 17.17
CA MET A 51 4.15 24.86 18.47
C MET A 51 5.34 25.82 18.39
N TYR A 52 6.25 25.63 17.43
CA TYR A 52 7.56 26.29 17.43
C TYR A 52 7.71 27.43 16.41
N ILE A 53 6.78 27.60 15.47
CA ILE A 53 6.91 28.66 14.45
C ILE A 53 6.81 30.08 15.04
N ASN A 54 6.20 30.22 16.22
CA ASN A 54 6.06 31.50 16.92
C ASN A 54 7.44 32.01 17.35
N GLY A 55 7.98 32.97 16.59
CA GLY A 55 9.29 33.59 16.83
C GLY A 55 10.27 33.45 15.66
N TRP A 56 10.02 32.52 14.74
CA TRP A 56 10.85 32.34 13.55
C TRP A 56 10.52 33.43 12.53
N ARG A 57 11.56 34.12 12.02
CA ARG A 57 11.43 35.23 11.07
C ARG A 57 12.53 35.14 10.01
N GLY A 58 12.35 35.90 8.93
CA GLY A 58 13.36 36.04 7.87
C GLY A 58 13.62 34.74 7.12
N GLN A 59 14.88 34.52 6.74
CA GLN A 59 15.27 33.41 5.86
C GLN A 59 15.03 32.04 6.48
N ALA A 60 15.25 31.88 7.79
CA ALA A 60 15.06 30.62 8.49
C ALA A 60 13.61 30.12 8.40
N ARG A 61 12.63 31.02 8.56
CA ARG A 61 11.21 30.70 8.38
C ARG A 61 10.90 30.27 6.95
N LYS A 62 11.37 31.03 5.95
CA LYS A 62 11.15 30.71 4.53
C LYS A 62 11.71 29.33 4.16
N MET A 63 12.90 28.99 4.65
CA MET A 63 13.50 27.67 4.41
C MET A 63 12.70 26.55 5.07
N TYR A 64 12.19 26.79 6.29
CA TYR A 64 11.37 25.81 6.99
C TYR A 64 10.01 25.59 6.31
N ASP A 65 9.33 26.66 5.90
CA ASP A 65 8.05 26.58 5.19
C ASP A 65 8.24 25.82 3.85
N ALA A 66 9.32 26.09 3.12
CA ALA A 66 9.66 25.35 1.89
C ALA A 66 9.93 23.85 2.15
N LEU A 67 10.58 23.52 3.27
CA LEU A 67 10.78 22.12 3.67
C LEU A 67 9.43 21.42 3.94
N LEU A 68 8.49 22.10 4.61
CA LEU A 68 7.15 21.56 4.82
C LEU A 68 6.41 21.31 3.51
N ASP A 69 6.47 22.25 2.56
CA ASP A 69 5.87 22.08 1.23
C ASP A 69 6.49 20.90 0.47
N ASP A 70 7.80 20.67 0.62
CA ASP A 70 8.47 19.53 0.01
C ASP A 70 8.06 18.20 0.65
N LEU A 71 7.88 18.18 1.98
CA LEU A 71 7.38 17.01 2.71
C LEU A 71 5.93 16.68 2.30
N ASP A 72 5.05 17.67 2.22
CA ASP A 72 3.65 17.47 1.80
C ASP A 72 3.55 16.95 0.36
N ARG A 73 4.38 17.47 -0.54
CA ARG A 73 4.50 16.97 -1.92
C ARG A 73 5.03 15.54 -1.98
N ALA A 74 6.02 15.20 -1.14
CA ALA A 74 6.55 13.85 -1.07
C ALA A 74 5.50 12.86 -0.54
N GLU A 75 4.81 13.22 0.53
CA GLU A 75 3.71 12.44 1.12
C GLU A 75 2.59 12.20 0.09
N SER A 76 2.16 13.24 -0.63
CA SER A 76 1.15 13.14 -1.68
C SER A 76 1.53 12.14 -2.78
N ARG A 77 2.79 12.18 -3.25
CA ARG A 77 3.30 11.22 -4.24
C ARG A 77 3.31 9.79 -3.72
N VAL A 78 3.62 9.60 -2.44
CA VAL A 78 3.59 8.29 -1.79
C VAL A 78 2.15 7.76 -1.77
N TYR A 79 1.17 8.57 -1.35
CA TYR A 79 -0.24 8.17 -1.38
C TYR A 79 -0.75 7.81 -2.77
N ASP A 80 -0.38 8.57 -3.80
CA ASP A 80 -0.78 8.27 -5.17
C ASP A 80 -0.26 6.92 -5.64
N LYS A 81 1.02 6.63 -5.41
CA LYS A 81 1.61 5.33 -5.74
C LYS A 81 0.95 4.20 -4.97
N LEU A 82 0.68 4.39 -3.68
CA LEU A 82 0.04 3.39 -2.85
C LEU A 82 -1.39 3.09 -3.28
N ARG A 83 -2.14 4.11 -3.72
CA ARG A 83 -3.47 3.93 -4.30
C ARG A 83 -3.41 3.04 -5.54
N ILE A 84 -2.46 3.31 -6.45
CA ILE A 84 -2.27 2.50 -7.67
C ILE A 84 -1.92 1.06 -7.31
N ILE A 85 -0.97 0.85 -6.40
CA ILE A 85 -0.53 -0.50 -6.00
C ILE A 85 -1.69 -1.29 -5.36
N LYS A 86 -2.48 -0.66 -4.50
CA LYS A 86 -3.65 -1.31 -3.89
C LYS A 86 -4.70 -1.69 -4.92
N GLN A 87 -4.94 -0.82 -5.91
CA GLN A 87 -5.85 -1.10 -7.00
C GLN A 87 -5.37 -2.31 -7.82
N GLN A 88 -4.10 -2.32 -8.21
CA GLN A 88 -3.50 -3.44 -8.95
C GLN A 88 -3.53 -4.75 -8.15
N ALA A 89 -3.27 -4.70 -6.85
CA ALA A 89 -3.36 -5.87 -5.99
C ALA A 89 -4.81 -6.40 -5.89
N ALA A 90 -5.81 -5.51 -5.84
CA ALA A 90 -7.21 -5.90 -5.83
C ALA A 90 -7.64 -6.56 -7.15
N GLU A 91 -7.26 -5.97 -8.28
CA GLU A 91 -7.51 -6.52 -9.63
C GLU A 91 -6.86 -7.90 -9.81
N GLU A 92 -5.63 -8.05 -9.32
CA GLU A 92 -4.91 -9.32 -9.40
C GLU A 92 -5.53 -10.40 -8.50
N ILE A 93 -5.97 -10.04 -7.29
CA ILE A 93 -6.71 -10.96 -6.42
C ILE A 93 -8.01 -11.42 -7.11
N GLU A 94 -8.77 -10.51 -7.70
CA GLU A 94 -10.00 -10.84 -8.42
C GLU A 94 -9.71 -11.77 -9.61
N ARG A 95 -8.66 -11.48 -10.38
CA ARG A 95 -8.22 -12.34 -11.49
C ARG A 95 -7.89 -13.75 -11.01
N LEU A 96 -7.09 -13.88 -9.95
CA LEU A 96 -6.69 -15.17 -9.38
C LEU A 96 -7.89 -15.95 -8.81
N GLN A 97 -8.86 -15.25 -8.21
CA GLN A 97 -10.10 -15.86 -7.73
C GLN A 97 -10.91 -16.46 -8.89
N MET A 98 -11.09 -15.70 -9.99
CA MET A 98 -11.76 -16.21 -11.18
C MET A 98 -11.03 -17.40 -11.81
N GLU A 99 -9.69 -17.39 -11.87
CA GLU A 99 -8.92 -18.52 -12.38
C GLU A 99 -9.04 -19.76 -11.47
N ALA A 100 -9.08 -19.58 -10.14
CA ALA A 100 -9.31 -20.67 -9.19
C ALA A 100 -10.71 -21.29 -9.33
N GLU A 101 -11.74 -20.48 -9.59
CA GLU A 101 -13.12 -20.93 -9.80
C GLU A 101 -13.29 -21.73 -11.09
N LYS A 102 -12.56 -21.39 -12.17
CA LYS A 102 -12.56 -22.17 -13.42
C LYS A 102 -11.97 -23.57 -13.28
N LEU A 103 -11.25 -23.84 -12.19
CA LEU A 103 -10.64 -25.14 -11.89
C LEU A 103 -11.53 -26.02 -11.00
N ILE A 104 -12.73 -25.55 -10.62
CA ILE A 104 -13.78 -26.31 -9.90
C ILE A 104 -14.49 -27.26 -10.87
#